data_AF-A0A382ZNK6-F1
#
_entry.id   AF-A0A382ZNK6-F1
#
_cell.length_a   1.000
_cell.length_b   1.000
_cell.length_c   1.000
_cell.angle_alpha   90.00
_cell.angle_beta   90.00
_cell.angle_gamma   90.00
#
_symmetry.space_group_name_H-M   'P 1'
#
loop_
_entity.id
_entity.type
_entity.pdbx_description
1 polymer ?
#
loop_
_entity_poly.entity_id
_entity_poly.type
_entity_poly.pdbx_seq_one_letter_code
_entity_poly.pdbx_strand_id
1 'polypeptide(L)'
;MATPACQLGLLDHYTLIVEDAEAVSSFHSEMLGFELLEVRPLNTGTAQAGEFDMLDYIMRFPGETDRTLVITEGLTDESVFRRHLRDHGPGIHHMAYQVDDIDTAVETLRRAGAKLLSDTIMRDERSG
;
A
#
# COMPACT_ATOMS: atom_id res chain seq x y z
N MET A 1 -20.51 27.76 -0.76
CA MET A 1 -19.34 27.79 0.17
C MET A 1 -18.32 26.79 -0.36
N ALA A 2 -17.03 27.10 -0.34
CA ALA A 2 -16.00 26.15 -0.79
C ALA A 2 -16.02 24.90 0.10
N THR A 3 -15.94 23.71 -0.48
CA THR A 3 -15.79 22.47 0.28
C THR A 3 -14.46 22.54 1.04
N PRO A 4 -14.44 22.35 2.37
CA PRO A 4 -13.19 22.34 3.13
C PRO A 4 -12.30 21.19 2.67
N ALA A 5 -10.98 21.38 2.74
CA ALA A 5 -10.02 20.34 2.41
C ALA A 5 -10.14 19.17 3.41
N CYS A 6 -9.96 17.94 2.92
CA CYS A 6 -9.82 16.76 3.78
C CYS A 6 -8.62 16.96 4.71
N GLN A 7 -8.82 16.74 6.01
CA GLN A 7 -7.76 16.85 7.00
C GLN A 7 -7.03 15.51 7.06
N LEU A 8 -5.80 15.49 6.56
CA LEU A 8 -4.92 14.33 6.61
C LEU A 8 -4.03 14.41 7.85
N GLY A 9 -3.86 13.26 8.51
CA GLY A 9 -2.88 13.04 9.56
C GLY A 9 -1.52 12.66 9.00
N LEU A 10 -0.78 11.86 9.77
CA LEU A 10 0.55 11.38 9.36
C LEU A 10 0.45 10.37 8.20
N LEU A 11 1.54 10.27 7.45
CA LEU A 11 1.74 9.15 6.53
C LEU A 11 1.73 7.86 7.35
N ASP A 12 0.84 6.96 7.00
CA ASP A 12 0.72 5.64 7.64
C ASP A 12 1.70 4.67 6.97
N HIS A 13 1.51 4.48 5.67
CA HIS A 13 2.40 3.69 4.84
C HIS A 13 2.42 4.15 3.39
N TYR A 14 3.41 3.71 2.65
CA TYR A 14 3.43 3.78 1.20
C TYR A 14 3.87 2.46 0.61
N THR A 15 3.41 2.19 -0.61
CA THR A 15 3.63 0.90 -1.26
C THR A 15 4.46 1.10 -2.53
N LEU A 16 5.56 0.36 -2.64
CA LEU A 16 6.36 0.24 -3.86
C LEU A 16 5.94 -1.00 -4.64
N ILE A 17 5.77 -0.88 -5.95
CA ILE A 17 5.73 -2.04 -6.84
C ILE A 17 7.09 -2.13 -7.53
N VAL A 18 7.73 -3.30 -7.45
CA VAL A 18 9.10 -3.53 -7.95
C VAL A 18 9.22 -4.85 -8.70
N GLU A 19 10.34 -5.02 -9.41
CA GLU A 19 10.65 -6.29 -10.09
C GLU A 19 11.05 -7.41 -9.12
N ASP A 20 11.83 -7.04 -8.10
CA ASP A 20 12.44 -7.95 -7.11
C ASP A 20 12.28 -7.32 -5.72
N ALA A 21 11.31 -7.81 -4.94
CA ALA A 21 11.03 -7.26 -3.62
C ALA A 21 12.11 -7.64 -2.59
N GLU A 22 12.73 -8.81 -2.74
CA GLU A 22 13.80 -9.26 -1.86
C GLU A 22 14.99 -8.29 -1.95
N ALA A 23 15.51 -8.02 -3.15
CA ALA A 23 16.65 -7.13 -3.35
C ALA A 23 16.38 -5.70 -2.84
N VAL A 24 15.17 -5.18 -3.08
CA VAL A 24 14.77 -3.85 -2.60
C VAL A 24 14.65 -3.84 -1.07
N SER A 25 14.11 -4.90 -0.45
CA SER A 25 14.02 -5.02 1.00
C SER A 25 15.38 -5.13 1.68
N SER A 26 16.33 -5.87 1.07
CA SER A 26 17.71 -5.95 1.52
C SER A 26 18.38 -4.58 1.48
N PHE A 27 18.21 -3.82 0.40
CA PHE A 27 18.73 -2.45 0.34
C PHE A 27 18.16 -1.56 1.47
N HIS A 28 16.84 -1.61 1.69
CA HIS A 28 16.20 -0.80 2.74
C HIS A 28 16.67 -1.20 4.14
N SER A 29 16.86 -2.48 4.41
CA SER A 29 17.33 -2.94 5.72
C SER A 29 18.82 -2.71 5.94
N GLU A 30 19.66 -3.12 5.01
CA GLU A 30 21.11 -3.07 5.15
C GLU A 30 21.70 -1.66 5.01
N MET A 31 21.13 -0.84 4.13
CA MET A 31 21.68 0.49 3.82
C MET A 31 20.92 1.62 4.48
N LEU A 32 19.60 1.47 4.65
CA LEU A 32 18.72 2.54 5.15
C LEU A 32 18.20 2.31 6.57
N GLY A 33 18.44 1.13 7.15
CA GLY A 33 18.08 0.81 8.53
C GLY A 33 16.61 0.48 8.77
N PHE A 34 15.86 0.12 7.71
CA PHE A 34 14.49 -0.37 7.87
C PHE A 34 14.48 -1.77 8.50
N GLU A 35 13.45 -2.07 9.28
CA GLU A 35 13.27 -3.39 9.89
C GLU A 35 12.24 -4.19 9.10
N LEU A 36 12.61 -5.37 8.59
CA LEU A 36 11.64 -6.29 7.99
C LEU A 36 10.76 -6.88 9.09
N LEU A 37 9.46 -6.60 9.02
CA LEU A 37 8.48 -7.08 9.99
C LEU A 37 7.84 -8.40 9.55
N GLU A 38 7.48 -8.49 8.28
CA GLU A 38 6.72 -9.61 7.74
C GLU A 38 6.95 -9.72 6.23
N VAL A 39 7.02 -10.95 5.72
CA VAL A 39 6.84 -11.24 4.29
C VAL A 39 5.52 -11.99 4.15
N ARG A 40 4.60 -11.42 3.37
CA ARG A 40 3.22 -11.89 3.29
C ARG A 40 2.86 -12.29 1.86
N PRO A 41 2.60 -13.58 1.60
CA PRO A 41 2.02 -14.00 0.33
C PRO A 41 0.52 -13.72 0.32
N LEU A 42 0.04 -13.15 -0.78
CA LEU A 42 -1.37 -12.79 -0.96
C LEU A 42 -1.89 -13.26 -2.32
N ASN A 43 -3.21 -13.49 -2.37
CA ASN A 43 -3.94 -13.74 -3.60
C ASN A 43 -4.95 -12.60 -3.78
N THR A 44 -4.72 -11.78 -4.80
CA THR A 44 -5.57 -10.63 -5.15
C THR A 44 -6.66 -10.98 -6.15
N GLY A 45 -6.80 -12.26 -6.48
CA GLY A 45 -7.83 -12.81 -7.37
C GLY A 45 -7.32 -13.13 -8.78
N THR A 46 -6.00 -13.08 -9.02
CA THR A 46 -5.40 -13.43 -10.32
C THR A 46 -4.70 -14.79 -10.34
N ALA A 47 -4.47 -15.42 -9.19
CA ALA A 47 -4.03 -16.82 -9.09
C ALA A 47 -5.17 -17.76 -8.69
N GLN A 48 -4.98 -19.07 -8.86
CA GLN A 48 -5.96 -20.08 -8.48
C GLN A 48 -6.20 -20.11 -6.96
N ALA A 49 -7.34 -20.65 -6.53
CA ALA A 49 -7.63 -20.78 -5.10
C ALA A 49 -6.58 -21.66 -4.41
N GLY A 50 -5.95 -21.12 -3.36
CA GLY A 50 -4.85 -21.78 -2.63
C GLY A 50 -3.45 -21.42 -3.14
N GLU A 51 -3.34 -20.64 -4.22
CA GLU A 51 -2.09 -20.08 -4.74
C GLU A 51 -1.98 -18.59 -4.40
N PHE A 52 -0.83 -17.99 -4.66
CA PHE A 52 -0.52 -16.58 -4.41
C PHE A 52 -0.11 -15.89 -5.70
N ASP A 53 -0.53 -14.64 -5.91
CA ASP A 53 -0.17 -13.84 -7.08
C ASP A 53 0.74 -12.65 -6.75
N MET A 54 1.10 -12.49 -5.47
CA MET A 54 2.02 -11.46 -5.00
C MET A 54 2.68 -11.79 -3.65
N LEU A 55 3.77 -11.08 -3.36
CA LEU A 55 4.39 -10.96 -2.04
C LEU A 55 4.43 -9.49 -1.61
N ASP A 56 4.12 -9.24 -0.34
CA ASP A 56 4.42 -7.98 0.34
C ASP A 56 5.53 -8.17 1.36
N TYR A 57 6.56 -7.33 1.29
CA TYR A 57 7.58 -7.16 2.31
C TYR A 57 7.23 -5.91 3.12
N ILE A 58 6.84 -6.09 4.36
CA ILE A 58 6.40 -5.01 5.24
C ILE A 58 7.59 -4.57 6.09
N MET A 59 8.03 -3.34 5.86
CA MET A 59 9.24 -2.77 6.42
C MET A 59 8.88 -1.61 7.36
N ARG A 60 9.32 -1.63 8.61
CA ARG A 60 9.18 -0.48 9.52
C ARG A 60 10.20 0.59 9.16
N PHE A 61 9.78 1.84 9.21
CA PHE A 61 10.70 2.98 9.10
C PHE A 61 11.74 2.99 10.23
N PRO A 62 12.98 3.43 9.98
CA PRO A 62 13.99 3.55 11.01
C PRO A 62 13.57 4.51 12.12
N GLY A 63 13.60 4.07 13.37
CA GLY A 63 13.27 4.89 14.54
C GLY A 63 11.78 5.17 14.75
N GLU A 64 10.90 4.54 13.97
CA GLU A 64 9.45 4.64 14.10
C GLU A 64 8.86 3.42 14.81
N THR A 65 7.58 3.50 15.21
CA THR A 65 6.83 2.35 15.77
C THR A 65 5.85 1.77 14.76
N ASP A 66 5.07 2.64 14.12
CA ASP A 66 3.83 2.23 13.43
C ASP A 66 3.87 2.48 11.91
N ARG A 67 4.78 3.34 11.44
CA ARG A 67 4.86 3.70 10.01
C ARG A 67 5.63 2.67 9.21
N THR A 68 5.10 2.29 8.05
CA THR A 68 5.66 1.21 7.23
C THR A 68 5.86 1.58 5.76
N LEU A 69 6.83 0.92 5.14
CA LEU A 69 6.97 0.78 3.70
C LEU A 69 6.51 -0.63 3.36
N VAL A 70 5.65 -0.77 2.35
CA VAL A 70 5.28 -2.08 1.79
C VAL A 70 5.96 -2.21 0.42
N ILE A 71 6.76 -3.25 0.23
CA ILE A 71 7.41 -3.55 -1.05
C ILE A 71 6.69 -4.75 -1.66
N THR A 72 6.03 -4.52 -2.78
CA THR A 72 5.19 -5.50 -3.47
C THR A 72 5.88 -6.03 -4.72
N GLU A 73 5.89 -7.36 -4.85
CA GLU A 73 6.28 -8.07 -6.07
C GLU A 73 5.14 -8.98 -6.54
N GLY A 74 4.85 -8.98 -7.85
CA GLY A 74 3.91 -9.93 -8.43
C GLY A 74 4.55 -11.28 -8.72
N LEU A 75 3.88 -12.38 -8.38
CA LEU A 75 4.44 -13.74 -8.50
C LEU A 75 4.14 -14.44 -9.83
N THR A 76 3.18 -13.92 -10.61
CA THR A 76 2.74 -14.50 -11.89
C THR A 76 2.65 -13.42 -12.96
N ASP A 77 2.74 -13.79 -14.24
CA ASP A 77 2.65 -12.83 -15.36
C ASP A 77 1.26 -12.17 -15.46
N GLU A 78 0.23 -12.88 -14.99
CA GLU A 78 -1.16 -12.45 -14.90
C GLU A 78 -1.43 -11.52 -13.70
N SER A 79 -0.50 -11.48 -12.74
CA SER A 79 -0.60 -10.63 -11.55
C SER A 79 -0.88 -9.19 -11.92
N VAL A 80 -1.81 -8.55 -11.22
CA VAL A 80 -2.12 -7.13 -11.41
C VAL A 80 -0.88 -6.25 -11.21
N PHE A 81 0.07 -6.69 -10.38
CA PHE A 81 1.32 -5.98 -10.10
C PHE A 81 2.35 -6.14 -11.22
N ARG A 82 2.50 -7.35 -11.80
CA ARG A 82 3.35 -7.52 -13.01
C ARG A 82 2.80 -6.74 -14.19
N ARG A 83 1.47 -6.68 -14.36
CA ARG A 83 0.85 -5.79 -15.36
C ARG A 83 1.16 -4.32 -15.08
N HIS A 84 0.94 -3.85 -13.85
CA HIS A 84 1.24 -2.47 -13.47
C HIS A 84 2.69 -2.09 -13.76
N LEU A 85 3.63 -2.98 -13.42
CA LEU A 85 5.06 -2.81 -13.63
C LEU A 85 5.44 -2.68 -15.10
N ARG A 86 4.84 -3.47 -16.00
CA ARG A 86 5.05 -3.29 -17.45
C ARG A 86 4.53 -1.96 -17.97
N ASP A 87 3.38 -1.53 -17.44
CA ASP A 87 2.68 -0.34 -17.94
C ASP A 87 3.31 0.96 -17.42
N HIS A 88 3.87 0.96 -16.20
CA HIS A 88 4.31 2.18 -15.50
C HIS A 88 5.76 2.13 -15.00
N GLY A 89 6.41 0.97 -15.02
CA GLY A 89 7.72 0.77 -14.38
C GLY A 89 7.63 0.64 -12.85
N PRO A 90 8.77 0.44 -12.17
CA PRO A 90 8.82 0.35 -10.71
C PRO A 90 8.62 1.72 -10.05
N GLY A 91 7.95 1.76 -8.90
CA GLY A 91 7.75 3.01 -8.16
C GLY A 91 6.67 2.95 -7.08
N ILE A 92 6.36 4.12 -6.52
CA ILE A 92 5.29 4.30 -5.53
C ILE A 92 3.93 4.09 -6.21
N HIS A 93 3.20 3.07 -5.77
CA HIS A 93 1.86 2.75 -6.25
C HIS A 93 0.78 3.54 -5.51
N HIS A 94 0.87 3.64 -4.18
CA HIS A 94 -0.03 4.45 -3.37
C HIS A 94 0.63 4.88 -2.06
N MET A 95 0.01 5.88 -1.44
CA MET A 95 0.33 6.39 -0.11
C MET A 95 -0.96 6.43 0.71
N ALA A 96 -0.89 5.95 1.94
CA ALA A 96 -1.97 5.98 2.91
C ALA A 96 -1.68 7.03 3.98
N TYR A 97 -2.70 7.81 4.32
CA TYR A 97 -2.62 8.82 5.38
C TYR A 97 -3.66 8.49 6.44
N GLN A 98 -3.29 8.67 7.70
CA GLN A 98 -4.21 8.57 8.81
C GLN A 98 -5.24 9.70 8.73
N VAL A 99 -6.43 9.45 9.27
CA VAL A 99 -7.49 10.45 9.44
C VAL A 99 -8.17 10.21 10.78
N ASP A 100 -8.64 11.28 11.41
CA ASP A 100 -9.31 11.17 12.72
C ASP A 100 -10.63 10.39 12.62
N ASP A 101 -11.35 10.53 11.50
CA ASP A 101 -12.63 9.87 11.22
C ASP A 101 -12.77 9.55 9.72
N ILE A 102 -12.76 8.25 9.39
CA ILE A 102 -12.77 7.78 7.99
C ILE A 102 -14.08 8.13 7.28
N ASP A 103 -15.22 8.09 7.98
CA ASP A 103 -16.53 8.41 7.43
C ASP A 103 -16.58 9.89 7.00
N THR A 104 -16.11 10.80 7.85
CA THR A 104 -16.00 12.24 7.57
C THR A 104 -15.00 12.54 6.45
N ALA A 105 -13.84 11.87 6.45
CA ALA A 105 -12.83 12.05 5.42
C ALA A 105 -13.36 11.64 4.03
N VAL A 106 -13.97 10.46 3.91
CA VAL A 106 -14.55 9.95 2.66
C VAL A 106 -15.67 10.86 2.17
N GLU A 107 -16.57 11.30 3.05
CA GLU A 107 -17.65 12.23 2.69
C GLU A 107 -17.11 13.59 2.21
N THR A 108 -16.06 14.11 2.85
CA THR A 108 -15.39 15.34 2.44
C THR A 108 -14.79 15.21 1.05
N LEU A 109 -14.08 14.11 0.79
CA LEU A 109 -13.50 13.81 -0.53
C LEU A 109 -14.58 13.66 -1.62
N ARG A 110 -15.71 13.00 -1.31
CA ARG A 110 -16.85 12.90 -2.23
C ARG A 110 -17.42 14.27 -2.59
N ARG A 111 -17.69 15.12 -1.60
CA ARG A 111 -18.19 16.49 -1.83
C ARG A 111 -17.20 17.37 -2.60
N ALA A 112 -15.91 17.08 -2.48
CA ALA A 112 -14.87 17.75 -3.24
C ALA A 112 -14.73 17.21 -4.69
N GLY A 113 -15.47 16.15 -5.05
CA GLY A 113 -15.44 15.55 -6.39
C GLY A 113 -14.28 14.58 -6.62
N ALA A 114 -13.63 14.09 -5.56
CA ALA A 114 -12.60 13.07 -5.68
C ALA A 114 -13.18 11.76 -6.24
N LYS A 115 -12.46 11.13 -7.18
CA LYS A 115 -12.82 9.81 -7.69
C LYS A 115 -12.36 8.74 -6.69
N LEU A 116 -13.31 8.04 -6.09
CA LEU A 116 -13.04 6.91 -5.21
C LEU A 116 -13.04 5.59 -5.99
N LEU A 117 -12.27 4.61 -5.51
CA LEU A 117 -12.26 3.26 -6.07
C LEU A 117 -13.42 2.38 -5.57
N SER A 118 -14.00 2.72 -4.41
CA SER A 118 -15.11 2.01 -3.77
C SER A 118 -16.08 3.01 -3.14
N ASP A 119 -17.37 2.66 -3.15
CA ASP A 119 -18.43 3.38 -2.45
C ASP A 119 -18.60 2.92 -1.00
N THR A 120 -17.98 1.80 -0.63
CA THR A 120 -18.03 1.23 0.72
C THR A 120 -16.67 1.36 1.40
N ILE A 121 -16.69 1.83 2.65
CA ILE A 121 -15.51 1.82 3.52
C ILE A 121 -15.27 0.39 3.98
N MET A 122 -14.11 -0.16 3.62
CA MET A 122 -13.65 -1.44 4.13
C MET A 122 -12.85 -1.18 5.41
N ARG A 123 -13.11 -1.98 6.44
CA ARG A 123 -12.38 -1.97 7.70
C ARG A 123 -11.75 -3.34 7.87
N ASP A 124 -10.44 -3.39 7.91
CA ASP A 124 -9.69 -4.60 8.25
C ASP A 124 -9.14 -4.42 9.67
N GLU A 125 -9.40 -5.42 10.53
CA GLU A 125 -9.02 -5.41 11.94
C GLU A 125 -7.50 -5.24 12.14
N ARG A 126 -6.69 -5.50 11.11
CA ARG A 126 -5.23 -5.38 11.16
C ARG A 126 -4.68 -4.04 10.70
N SER A 127 -5.43 -3.30 9.90
CA SER A 127 -5.03 -1.97 9.40
C SER A 127 -5.58 -0.80 10.22
N GLY A 128 -6.35 -1.10 11.29
CA GLY A 128 -7.03 -0.11 12.14
C GLY A 128 -8.52 0.00 11.84
#